data_AF-A0A2F0PUN3-F1
#
_entry.id   AF-A0A2F0PUN3-F1
#
_cell.length_a   1.000
_cell.length_b   1.000
_cell.length_c   1.000
_cell.angle_alpha   90.00
_cell.angle_beta   90.00
_cell.angle_gamma   90.00
#
_symmetry.space_group_name_H-M   'P 1'
#
loop_
_entity.id
_entity.type
_entity.pdbx_description
1 polymer ?
#
loop_
_entity_poly.entity_id
_entity_poly.type
_entity_poly.pdbx_seq_one_letter_code
_entity_poly.pdbx_strand_id
1 'polypeptide(L)'
;MKVLNYDAIGRCVVAKRNIERLIQELSDRQMAVIDLGGVCFMGTHLVMQDSIVERAASLAVETRRLYDAIHSQALEYNNWARLAEYPPISVTRHPLPHTDTAQKELSVQTSKAPGHAAPHA
;
A
#
# COMPACT_ATOMS: atom_id res chain seq x y z
N MET A 1 1.76 -13.18 -43.48
CA MET A 1 2.00 -11.89 -42.81
C MET A 1 0.95 -11.73 -41.73
N LYS A 2 1.32 -11.82 -40.44
CA LYS A 2 0.35 -11.63 -39.34
C LYS A 2 -0.03 -10.15 -39.27
N VAL A 3 -1.32 -9.85 -39.27
CA VAL A 3 -1.83 -8.49 -39.09
C VAL A 3 -1.71 -8.16 -37.60
N LEU A 4 -0.86 -7.17 -37.27
CA LEU A 4 -0.72 -6.68 -35.90
C LEU A 4 -1.98 -5.91 -35.49
N ASN A 5 -2.51 -6.21 -34.30
CA ASN A 5 -3.62 -5.46 -33.72
C ASN A 5 -3.10 -4.18 -33.06
N TYR A 6 -2.94 -3.12 -33.85
CA TYR A 6 -2.39 -1.84 -33.39
C TYR A 6 -3.21 -1.16 -32.28
N ASP A 7 -4.54 -1.38 -32.23
CA ASP A 7 -5.36 -0.88 -31.12
C ASP A 7 -5.01 -1.58 -29.80
N ALA A 8 -4.91 -2.91 -29.82
CA ALA A 8 -4.51 -3.67 -28.65
C ALA A 8 -3.10 -3.29 -28.17
N ILE A 9 -2.16 -3.05 -29.09
CA ILE A 9 -0.82 -2.55 -28.77
C ILE A 9 -0.89 -1.18 -28.10
N GLY A 10 -1.67 -0.24 -28.66
CA GLY A 10 -1.85 1.10 -28.08
C GLY A 10 -2.43 1.05 -26.66
N ARG A 11 -3.44 0.21 -26.44
CA ARG A 11 -4.04 0.00 -25.11
C ARG A 11 -3.07 -0.61 -24.11
N CYS A 12 -2.24 -1.56 -24.53
CA CYS A 12 -1.16 -2.11 -23.69
C CYS A 12 -0.15 -1.04 -23.28
N VAL A 13 0.25 -0.15 -24.20
CA VAL A 13 1.19 0.95 -23.92
C VAL A 13 0.61 1.93 -22.91
N VAL A 14 -0.65 2.32 -23.06
CA VAL A 14 -1.33 3.22 -22.12
C VAL A 14 -1.45 2.57 -20.73
N ALA A 15 -1.92 1.32 -20.66
CA ALA A 15 -2.04 0.60 -19.38
C ALA A 15 -0.68 0.45 -18.68
N LYS A 16 0.39 0.14 -19.42
CA LYS A 16 1.74 0.03 -18.86
C LYS A 16 2.22 1.36 -18.26
N ARG A 17 2.05 2.49 -18.97
CA ARG A 17 2.40 3.82 -18.45
C ARG A 17 1.60 4.19 -17.20
N ASN A 18 0.33 3.82 -17.15
CA ASN A 18 -0.50 4.05 -15.97
C ASN A 18 -0.01 3.25 -14.76
N ILE A 19 0.36 1.99 -14.96
CA ILE A 19 0.96 1.14 -13.91
C ILE A 19 2.25 1.76 -13.39
N GLU A 20 3.17 2.16 -14.29
CA GLU A 20 4.44 2.79 -13.92
C GLU A 20 4.23 4.07 -13.10
N ARG A 21 3.29 4.92 -13.51
CA ARG A 21 2.92 6.14 -12.77
C ARG A 21 2.40 5.81 -11.36
N LEU A 22 1.52 4.83 -11.22
CA LEU A 22 0.94 4.44 -9.93
C LEU A 22 2.01 3.83 -8.99
N ILE A 23 2.97 3.08 -9.54
CA ILE A 23 4.12 2.55 -8.79
C ILE A 23 5.00 3.71 -8.28
N GLN A 24 5.24 4.72 -9.10
CA GLN A 24 5.97 5.91 -8.65
C GLN A 24 5.23 6.62 -7.51
N GLU A 25 3.93 6.80 -7.64
CA GLU A 25 3.08 7.43 -6.62
C GLU A 25 3.09 6.66 -5.29
N LEU A 26 3.18 5.33 -5.36
CA LEU A 26 3.32 4.46 -4.21
C LEU A 26 4.71 4.61 -3.56
N SER A 27 5.78 4.66 -4.37
CA SER A 27 7.15 4.84 -3.91
C SER A 27 7.35 6.19 -3.22
N ASP A 28 6.83 7.27 -3.81
CA ASP A 28 6.93 8.62 -3.26
C ASP A 28 6.22 8.71 -1.89
N ARG A 29 5.07 8.05 -1.75
CA ARG A 29 4.37 7.94 -0.46
C ARG A 29 5.16 7.13 0.56
N GLN A 30 5.78 6.01 0.17
CA GLN A 30 6.60 5.23 1.10
C GLN A 30 7.77 6.04 1.64
N MET A 31 8.41 6.86 0.79
CA MET A 31 9.49 7.78 1.22
C MET A 31 8.98 8.85 2.21
N ALA A 32 7.83 9.47 1.94
CA ALA A 32 7.25 10.47 2.83
C ALA A 32 6.95 9.95 4.25
N VAL A 33 6.67 8.65 4.37
CA VAL A 33 6.38 7.98 5.66
C VAL A 33 7.65 7.74 6.45
N ILE A 34 8.73 7.35 5.78
CA ILE A 34 10.05 7.17 6.38
C ILE A 34 10.53 8.51 6.97
N ASP A 35 10.38 9.60 6.22
CA ASP A 35 10.74 10.95 6.68
C ASP A 35 9.92 11.38 7.90
N LEU A 36 8.61 11.10 7.91
CA LEU A 36 7.75 11.42 9.05
C LEU A 36 8.13 10.61 10.30
N GLY A 37 8.48 9.32 10.15
CA GLY A 37 8.99 8.49 11.24
C GLY A 37 10.29 9.03 11.86
N GLY A 38 11.16 9.64 11.03
CA GLY A 38 12.36 10.33 11.48
C GLY A 38 12.07 11.59 12.30
N VAL A 39 11.06 12.38 11.91
CA VAL A 39 10.66 13.63 12.60
C VAL A 39 9.91 13.35 13.90
N CYS A 40 9.05 12.33 13.93
CA CYS A 40 8.27 11.97 15.13
C CYS A 40 9.13 11.43 16.28
N PHE A 41 10.30 10.85 16.01
CA PHE A 41 11.22 10.37 17.05
C PHE A 41 11.81 11.49 17.93
N MET A 42 11.68 12.76 17.52
CA MET A 42 12.25 13.92 18.21
C MET A 42 11.25 14.74 19.04
N GLY A 43 9.93 14.50 18.92
CA GLY A 43 8.91 15.32 19.58
C GLY A 43 8.14 14.57 20.68
N THR A 44 7.82 15.29 21.75
CA THR A 44 7.10 14.83 22.96
C THR A 44 5.92 13.86 22.73
N HIS A 45 5.89 12.82 23.55
CA HIS A 45 5.49 11.45 23.17
C HIS A 45 4.00 11.08 23.31
N LEU A 46 3.08 11.98 23.70
CA LEU A 46 1.67 11.61 23.99
C LEU A 46 0.64 12.35 23.12
N VAL A 47 0.76 13.66 22.92
CA VAL A 47 -0.16 14.43 22.05
C VAL A 47 0.06 14.12 20.56
N MET A 48 1.27 13.67 20.19
CA MET A 48 1.56 13.27 18.82
C MET A 48 1.06 11.86 18.48
N GLN A 49 0.79 10.98 19.45
CA GLN A 49 0.44 9.58 19.18
C GLN A 49 -0.91 9.45 18.47
N ASP A 50 -1.95 10.16 18.92
CA ASP A 50 -3.27 10.10 18.27
C ASP A 50 -3.22 10.64 16.83
N SER A 51 -2.49 11.74 16.62
CA SER A 51 -2.29 12.31 15.28
C SER A 51 -1.49 11.38 14.35
N ILE A 52 -0.49 10.67 14.88
CA ILE A 52 0.29 9.69 14.12
C ILE A 52 -0.57 8.48 13.74
N VAL A 53 -1.42 7.99 14.65
CA VAL A 53 -2.31 6.85 14.39
C VAL A 53 -3.34 7.18 13.31
N GLU A 54 -4.00 8.34 13.38
CA GLU A 54 -4.93 8.79 12.34
C GLU A 54 -4.26 8.95 10.98
N ARG A 55 -3.02 9.47 10.96
CA ARG A 55 -2.24 9.69 9.75
C ARG A 55 -1.73 8.37 9.16
N ALA A 56 -1.32 7.41 10.01
CA ALA A 56 -0.94 6.06 9.60
C ALA A 56 -2.14 5.28 9.04
N ALA A 57 -3.33 5.41 9.65
CA ALA A 57 -4.55 4.81 9.14
C ALA A 57 -4.95 5.38 7.76
N SER A 58 -4.88 6.71 7.61
CA SER A 58 -5.17 7.39 6.33
C SER A 58 -4.20 6.93 5.24
N LEU A 59 -2.91 6.87 5.55
CA LEU A 59 -1.87 6.37 4.66
C LEU A 59 -2.10 4.92 4.25
N ALA A 60 -2.48 4.04 5.19
CA ALA A 60 -2.77 2.64 4.90
C ALA A 60 -3.95 2.49 3.92
N VAL A 61 -4.99 3.32 4.09
CA VAL A 61 -6.14 3.37 3.16
C VAL A 61 -5.71 3.83 1.76
N GLU A 62 -4.91 4.89 1.66
CA GLU A 62 -4.42 5.39 0.37
C GLU A 62 -3.50 4.39 -0.32
N THR A 63 -2.57 3.79 0.43
CA THR A 63 -1.66 2.75 -0.06
C THR A 63 -2.44 1.57 -0.62
N ARG A 64 -3.50 1.13 0.09
CA ARG A 64 -4.42 0.10 -0.38
C ARG A 64 -5.10 0.49 -1.70
N ARG A 65 -5.60 1.72 -1.81
CA ARG A 65 -6.22 2.21 -3.05
C ARG A 65 -5.26 2.17 -4.24
N LEU A 66 -3.99 2.50 -4.04
CA LEU A 66 -2.98 2.42 -5.09
C LEU A 66 -2.69 0.97 -5.51
N TYR A 67 -2.57 0.05 -4.55
CA TYR A 67 -2.42 -1.38 -4.87
C TYR A 67 -3.61 -1.93 -5.67
N ASP A 68 -4.83 -1.59 -5.28
CA ASP A 68 -6.05 -2.00 -5.98
C ASP A 68 -6.10 -1.38 -7.41
N ALA A 69 -5.66 -0.14 -7.58
CA ALA A 69 -5.58 0.53 -8.88
C ALA A 69 -4.51 -0.10 -9.80
N ILE A 70 -3.32 -0.40 -9.27
CA ILE A 70 -2.25 -1.12 -9.99
C ILE A 70 -2.76 -2.49 -10.45
N HIS A 71 -3.44 -3.21 -9.55
CA HIS A 71 -4.03 -4.50 -9.84
C HIS A 71 -5.06 -4.43 -10.99
N SER A 72 -5.97 -3.47 -10.93
CA SER A 72 -6.97 -3.25 -11.98
C SER A 72 -6.33 -2.94 -13.34
N GLN A 73 -5.32 -2.06 -13.37
CA GLN A 73 -4.61 -1.73 -14.62
C GLN A 73 -3.81 -2.92 -15.16
N ALA A 74 -3.24 -3.77 -14.30
CA ALA A 74 -2.55 -4.98 -14.72
C ALA A 74 -3.51 -6.02 -15.34
N LEU A 75 -4.74 -6.14 -14.81
CA LEU A 75 -5.77 -6.97 -15.41
C LEU A 75 -6.20 -6.43 -16.79
N GLU A 76 -6.39 -5.12 -16.92
CA GLU A 76 -6.68 -4.48 -18.20
C GLU A 76 -5.56 -4.73 -19.21
N TYR A 77 -4.30 -4.53 -18.83
CA TYR A 77 -3.14 -4.84 -19.67
C TYR A 77 -3.19 -6.29 -20.16
N ASN A 78 -3.38 -7.25 -19.26
CA ASN A 78 -3.39 -8.69 -19.61
C ASN A 78 -4.52 -9.08 -20.58
N ASN A 79 -5.66 -8.38 -20.52
CA ASN A 79 -6.75 -8.58 -21.49
C ASN A 79 -6.32 -8.20 -22.90
N TRP A 80 -5.62 -7.07 -23.06
CA TRP A 80 -5.13 -6.59 -24.35
C TRP A 80 -3.86 -7.29 -24.81
N ALA A 81 -3.01 -7.72 -23.88
CA ALA A 81 -1.72 -8.36 -24.16
C ALA A 81 -1.89 -9.63 -25.01
N ARG A 82 -2.96 -10.40 -24.76
CA ARG A 82 -3.31 -11.57 -25.59
C ARG A 82 -3.56 -11.21 -27.05
N LEU A 83 -4.24 -10.09 -27.30
CA LEU A 83 -4.58 -9.61 -28.65
C LEU A 83 -3.39 -8.91 -29.33
N ALA A 84 -2.48 -8.35 -28.54
CA ALA A 84 -1.26 -7.69 -28.99
C ALA A 84 -0.06 -8.64 -29.16
N GLU A 85 -0.21 -9.93 -28.85
CA GLU A 85 0.89 -10.90 -28.75
C GLU A 85 2.02 -10.47 -27.79
N TYR A 86 1.65 -9.75 -26.73
CA TYR A 86 2.56 -9.33 -25.67
C TYR A 86 2.56 -10.30 -24.49
N PRO A 87 3.69 -10.44 -23.78
CA PRO A 87 3.74 -11.25 -22.57
C PRO A 87 2.87 -10.63 -21.48
N PRO A 88 2.07 -11.43 -20.75
CA PRO A 88 1.28 -10.93 -19.64
C PRO A 88 2.19 -10.50 -18.47
N ILE A 89 1.71 -9.52 -17.70
CA ILE A 89 2.36 -9.09 -16.46
C ILE A 89 1.84 -9.97 -15.31
N SER A 90 2.76 -10.36 -14.42
CA SER A 90 2.40 -11.08 -13.20
C SER A 90 1.56 -10.20 -12.28
N VAL A 91 0.41 -10.72 -11.86
CA VAL A 91 -0.52 -10.00 -10.99
C VAL A 91 -0.50 -10.65 -9.61
N THR A 92 0.40 -10.22 -8.75
CA THR A 92 0.38 -10.59 -7.32
C THR A 92 -0.42 -9.57 -6.53
N ARG A 93 -1.57 -9.99 -6.00
CA ARG A 93 -2.25 -9.22 -4.96
C ARG A 93 -1.41 -9.35 -3.69
N HIS A 94 -0.67 -8.31 -3.33
CA HIS A 94 -0.01 -8.32 -2.03
C HIS A 94 -1.08 -8.47 -0.95
N PRO A 95 -1.06 -9.55 -0.13
CA PRO A 95 -1.95 -9.62 1.02
C PRO A 95 -1.54 -8.45 1.92
N LEU A 96 -2.44 -7.48 2.04
CA LEU A 96 -2.28 -6.41 3.02
C LEU A 96 -2.18 -7.07 4.39
N PRO A 97 -1.22 -6.71 5.25
CA PRO A 97 -1.28 -7.13 6.64
C PRO A 97 -2.62 -6.63 7.16
N HIS A 98 -3.51 -7.58 7.48
CA HIS A 98 -4.79 -7.24 8.07
C HIS A 98 -4.48 -6.39 9.30
N THR A 99 -5.08 -5.21 9.38
CA THR A 99 -4.97 -4.33 10.55
C THR A 99 -5.30 -5.07 11.85
N ASP A 100 -6.08 -6.16 11.77
CA ASP A 100 -6.32 -7.10 12.86
C ASP A 100 -5.05 -7.74 13.44
N THR A 101 -4.06 -8.13 12.64
CA THR A 101 -2.82 -8.72 13.16
C THR A 101 -1.98 -7.71 13.93
N ALA A 102 -1.93 -6.46 13.47
CA ALA A 102 -1.24 -5.38 14.18
C ALA A 102 -1.99 -4.98 15.48
N GLN A 103 -3.33 -4.94 15.46
CA GLN A 103 -4.12 -4.72 16.68
C GLN A 103 -3.99 -5.86 17.69
N LYS A 104 -3.91 -7.12 17.24
CA LYS A 104 -3.69 -8.27 18.11
C LYS A 104 -2.31 -8.23 18.77
N GLU A 105 -1.27 -7.87 18.02
CA GLU A 105 0.08 -7.75 18.55
C GLU A 105 0.22 -6.56 19.53
N LEU A 106 -0.39 -5.41 19.24
CA LEU A 106 -0.44 -4.28 20.19
C LEU A 106 -1.17 -4.66 21.49
N SER A 107 -2.31 -5.34 21.38
CA SER A 107 -3.11 -5.76 22.55
C SER A 107 -2.38 -6.80 23.41
N VAL A 108 -1.59 -7.68 22.79
CA VAL A 108 -0.73 -8.64 23.51
C VAL A 108 0.44 -7.94 24.22
N GLN A 109 0.96 -6.84 23.68
CA GLN A 109 2.03 -6.07 24.33
C GLN A 109 1.51 -5.20 25.50
N THR A 110 0.35 -4.55 25.39
CA THR A 110 -0.27 -3.84 26.52
C THR A 110 -0.69 -4.78 27.65
N SER A 111 -1.08 -6.02 27.33
CA SER A 111 -1.42 -7.05 28.32
C SER A 111 -0.20 -7.63 29.06
N LYS A 112 1.02 -7.34 28.61
CA LYS A 112 2.29 -7.79 29.24
C LYS A 112 2.98 -6.70 30.06
N ALA A 113 2.42 -5.49 30.14
CA ALA A 113 2.89 -4.50 31.11
C ALA A 113 2.65 -5.04 32.53
N PRO A 114 3.68 -5.13 33.40
CA PRO A 114 3.49 -5.58 34.77
C PRO A 114 2.48 -4.67 35.47
N GLY A 115 1.40 -5.28 35.97
CA GLY A 115 0.34 -4.59 36.69
C GLY A 115 0.92 -3.70 37.77
N HIS A 116 0.60 -2.41 37.69
CA HIS A 116 0.68 -1.55 38.86
C HIS A 116 -0.32 -2.11 39.88
N ALA A 117 0.18 -2.69 40.96
CA ALA A 117 -0.62 -3.00 42.12
C ALA A 117 -1.33 -1.71 42.58
N ALA A 118 -2.66 -1.69 42.49
CA ALA A 118 -3.46 -0.66 43.11
C ALA A 118 -3.26 -0.73 44.64
N PRO A 119 -3.07 0.40 45.35
CA PRO A 119 -3.01 0.38 46.79
C PRO A 119 -4.43 0.13 47.33
N HIS A 120 -4.62 -0.99 48.01
CA HIS A 120 -5.80 -1.17 48.86
C HIS A 120 -5.66 -0.25 50.07
N ALA A 121 -6.64 0.64 50.25
CA ALA A 121 -6.94 1.35 51.49
C ALA A 121 -8.42 1.09 51.83
#